data_AF-B0NLL7-F1
#
_entry.id   AF-B0NLL7-F1
#
_cell.length_a   1.000
_cell.length_b   1.000
_cell.length_c   1.000
_cell.angle_alpha   90.00
_cell.angle_beta   90.00
_cell.angle_gamma   90.00
#
_symmetry.space_group_name_H-M   'P 1'
#
loop_
_entity.id
_entity.type
_entity.pdbx_description
1 polymer ?
#
loop_
_entity_poly.entity_id
_entity_poly.type
_entity_poly.pdbx_seq_one_letter_code
_entity_poly.pdbx_strand_id
1 'polypeptide(L)'
;MDLSNISDIINLVKNVLLKRFNSNRFISIYSHLLLDSLSKIDIEDHKHLFMQKEVLDNLLYTNGFSCHVRTASKFKLYRCIADNKKSVTILPNGQIGLCEHFSEDHFVSDINSFSVFNINEVSFLRTRLPKFKMCSNCSYYPFCIRLECVLKQGLVLMN
;
A
#
# COMPACT_ATOMS: atom_id res chain seq x y z
N MET A 1 8.44 4.76 7.49
CA MET A 1 8.31 4.56 8.95
C MET A 1 8.27 3.08 9.23
N ASP A 2 9.01 2.67 10.24
CA ASP A 2 9.09 1.34 10.84
C ASP A 2 9.15 1.51 12.37
N LEU A 3 9.20 0.41 13.13
CA LEU A 3 9.16 0.45 14.60
C LEU A 3 10.32 1.24 15.23
N SER A 4 11.48 1.31 14.58
CA SER A 4 12.66 1.96 15.14
C SER A 4 12.59 3.49 15.10
N ASN A 5 11.82 4.06 14.17
CA ASN A 5 11.82 5.51 13.90
C ASN A 5 10.46 6.20 14.11
N ILE A 6 9.46 5.49 14.65
CA ILE A 6 8.11 6.03 14.87
C ILE A 6 8.15 7.32 15.71
N SER A 7 8.84 7.27 16.86
CA SER A 7 8.90 8.39 17.80
C SER A 7 9.53 9.61 17.15
N ASP A 8 10.64 9.40 16.41
CA ASP A 8 11.36 10.47 15.73
C ASP A 8 10.52 11.12 14.63
N ILE A 9 9.78 10.32 13.85
CA ILE A 9 8.89 10.83 12.81
C ILE A 9 7.73 11.63 13.41
N ILE A 10 7.10 11.13 14.48
CA ILE A 10 6.04 11.87 15.18
C ILE A 10 6.59 13.18 15.74
N ASN A 11 7.78 13.17 16.33
CA ASN A 11 8.43 14.35 16.87
C ASN A 11 8.77 15.37 15.76
N LEU A 12 9.34 14.91 14.64
CA LEU A 12 9.62 15.74 13.46
C LEU A 12 8.35 16.44 12.97
N VAL A 13 7.24 15.71 12.83
CA VAL A 13 5.97 16.31 12.40
C VAL A 13 5.48 17.33 13.43
N LYS A 14 5.33 16.93 14.71
CA LYS A 14 4.76 17.80 15.75
C LYS A 14 5.57 19.06 16.00
N ASN A 15 6.89 18.91 16.14
CA ASN A 15 7.74 19.96 16.66
C ASN A 15 8.47 20.76 15.59
N VAL A 16 8.56 20.25 14.37
CA VAL A 16 9.26 20.95 13.27
C VAL A 16 8.30 21.31 12.15
N LEU A 17 7.69 20.31 11.50
CA LEU A 17 6.95 20.55 10.26
C LEU A 17 5.67 21.36 10.51
N LEU A 18 4.86 20.95 11.50
CA LEU A 18 3.62 21.68 11.82
C LEU A 18 3.92 23.12 12.25
N LYS A 19 4.95 23.34 13.08
CA LYS A 19 5.30 24.71 13.53
C LYS A 19 5.80 25.57 12.38
N ARG A 20 6.66 25.03 11.52
CA ARG A 20 7.28 25.79 10.42
C ARG A 20 6.31 26.09 9.29
N PHE A 21 5.38 25.19 9.01
CA PHE A 21 4.54 25.27 7.82
C PHE A 21 3.04 25.50 8.11
N ASN A 22 2.64 25.76 9.37
CA ASN A 22 1.23 25.83 9.79
C ASN A 22 0.32 26.70 8.90
N SER A 23 0.86 27.77 8.31
CA SER A 23 0.11 28.70 7.45
C SER A 23 0.07 28.30 5.98
N ASN A 24 0.85 27.30 5.56
CA ASN A 24 1.01 26.93 4.16
C ASN A 24 0.06 25.79 3.76
N ARG A 25 -1.06 26.18 3.15
CA ARG A 25 -2.10 25.26 2.65
C ARG A 25 -1.71 24.50 1.38
N PHE A 26 -0.56 24.78 0.78
CA PHE A 26 -0.09 24.13 -0.45
C PHE A 26 0.87 22.97 -0.18
N ILE A 27 1.16 22.68 1.09
CA ILE A 27 2.00 21.55 1.47
C ILE A 27 1.11 20.41 1.94
N SER A 28 1.35 19.22 1.39
CA SER A 28 0.80 17.97 1.91
C SER A 28 1.93 17.03 2.32
N ILE A 29 1.74 16.36 3.44
CA ILE A 29 2.67 15.41 4.04
C ILE A 29 1.95 14.07 4.12
N TYR A 30 2.65 13.00 3.75
CA TYR A 30 2.16 11.63 3.90
C TYR A 30 3.24 10.72 4.47
N SER A 31 2.80 9.73 5.23
CA SER A 31 3.69 8.72 5.80
C SER A 31 3.53 7.40 5.04
N HIS A 32 4.65 6.83 4.60
CA HIS A 32 4.70 5.50 4.02
C HIS A 32 5.27 4.51 5.04
N LEU A 33 4.63 3.35 5.18
CA LEU A 33 5.18 2.25 5.97
C LEU A 33 6.25 1.53 5.17
N LEU A 34 7.40 1.28 5.80
CA LEU A 34 8.43 0.43 5.21
C LEU A 34 8.12 -1.00 5.66
N LEU A 35 7.38 -1.73 4.83
CA LEU A 35 6.96 -3.10 5.17
C LEU A 35 8.07 -4.12 4.92
N ASP A 36 9.09 -3.78 4.12
CA ASP A 36 10.21 -4.69 3.81
C ASP A 36 11.04 -5.03 5.06
N SER A 37 11.10 -4.11 6.03
CA SER A 37 11.69 -4.38 7.35
C SER A 37 10.86 -5.34 8.21
N LEU A 38 9.63 -5.65 7.80
CA LEU A 38 8.68 -6.49 8.54
C LEU A 38 8.61 -7.94 8.08
N SER A 39 9.42 -8.35 7.11
CA SER A 39 9.45 -9.73 6.58
C SER A 39 9.74 -10.82 7.64
N LYS A 40 10.05 -10.45 8.88
CA LYS A 40 10.26 -11.33 10.05
C LYS A 40 9.52 -10.91 11.32
N ILE A 41 8.64 -9.92 11.25
CA ILE A 41 8.06 -9.26 12.42
C ILE A 41 6.77 -9.96 12.89
N ASP A 42 6.41 -9.90 14.18
CA ASP A 42 5.20 -10.54 14.73
C ASP A 42 3.91 -9.75 14.37
N ILE A 43 2.74 -10.40 14.45
CA ILE A 43 1.42 -9.81 14.22
C ILE A 43 1.16 -8.61 15.14
N GLU A 44 1.58 -8.68 16.41
CA GLU A 44 1.39 -7.59 17.36
C GLU A 44 2.26 -6.37 17.01
N ASP A 45 3.45 -6.60 16.49
CA ASP A 45 4.33 -5.52 16.01
C ASP A 45 3.76 -4.84 14.76
N HIS A 46 3.18 -5.61 13.84
CA HIS A 46 2.42 -5.06 12.71
C HIS A 46 1.28 -4.17 13.19
N LYS A 47 0.46 -4.68 14.11
CA LYS A 47 -0.67 -3.94 14.67
C LYS A 47 -0.21 -2.67 15.38
N HIS A 48 0.86 -2.74 16.16
CA HIS A 48 1.46 -1.57 16.80
C HIS A 48 1.92 -0.52 15.75
N LEU A 49 2.61 -0.94 14.70
CA LEU A 49 3.03 -0.04 13.62
C LEU A 49 1.84 0.64 12.94
N PHE A 50 0.78 -0.10 12.63
CA PHE A 50 -0.45 0.45 12.04
C PHE A 50 -1.15 1.45 12.98
N MET A 51 -1.24 1.14 14.28
CA MET A 51 -1.82 2.06 15.27
C MET A 51 -1.02 3.36 15.36
N GLN A 52 0.30 3.30 15.35
CA GLN A 52 1.15 4.49 15.36
C GLN A 52 1.03 5.31 14.06
N LYS A 53 0.88 4.62 12.92
CA LYS A 53 0.57 5.26 11.64
C LYS A 53 -0.76 6.03 11.71
N GLU A 54 -1.78 5.44 12.32
CA GLU A 54 -3.07 6.09 12.51
C GLU A 54 -2.95 7.39 13.33
N VAL A 55 -2.17 7.37 14.40
CA VAL A 55 -1.89 8.57 15.21
C VAL A 55 -1.25 9.66 14.37
N LEU A 56 -0.25 9.32 13.55
CA LEU A 56 0.43 10.27 12.67
C LEU A 56 -0.48 10.81 11.57
N ASP A 57 -1.24 9.95 10.91
CA ASP A 57 -2.16 10.35 9.84
C ASP A 57 -3.27 11.26 10.39
N ASN A 58 -3.78 10.98 11.59
CA ASN A 58 -4.75 11.86 12.26
C ASN A 58 -4.15 13.21 12.63
N LEU A 59 -2.91 13.24 13.12
CA LEU A 59 -2.20 14.49 13.41
C LEU A 59 -2.05 15.36 12.16
N LEU A 60 -1.64 14.77 11.03
CA LEU A 60 -1.51 15.49 9.76
C LEU A 60 -2.87 15.98 9.24
N TYR A 61 -3.91 15.16 9.38
CA TYR A 61 -5.27 15.51 8.96
C TYR A 61 -5.84 16.69 9.74
N THR A 62 -5.79 16.64 11.08
CA THR A 62 -6.37 17.70 11.93
C THR A 62 -5.66 19.05 11.77
N ASN A 63 -4.42 19.04 11.30
CA ASN A 63 -3.65 20.25 11.02
C ASN A 63 -3.64 20.65 9.54
N GLY A 64 -4.46 20.01 8.68
CA GLY A 64 -4.61 20.42 7.28
C GLY A 64 -3.46 20.05 6.34
N PHE A 65 -2.56 19.14 6.76
CA PHE A 65 -1.42 18.68 5.96
C PHE A 65 -1.65 17.34 5.25
N SER A 66 -2.79 16.67 5.47
CA SER A 66 -3.02 15.36 4.84
C SER A 66 -3.20 15.49 3.32
N CYS A 67 -2.51 14.63 2.57
CA CYS A 67 -2.73 14.47 1.13
C CYS A 67 -4.01 13.69 0.77
N HIS A 68 -4.74 13.18 1.77
CA HIS A 68 -5.88 12.30 1.57
C HIS A 68 -7.18 12.98 2.01
N VAL A 69 -8.16 13.00 1.11
CA VAL A 69 -9.55 13.29 1.47
C VAL A 69 -10.08 12.05 2.21
N ARG A 70 -10.53 12.21 3.47
CA ARG A 70 -11.06 11.09 4.30
C ARG A 70 -12.16 10.30 3.58
N THR A 71 -12.92 10.98 2.74
CA THR A 71 -13.91 10.40 1.84
C THR A 71 -13.44 10.61 0.41
N ALA A 72 -12.93 9.56 -0.22
CA ALA A 72 -12.77 9.58 -1.66
C ALA A 72 -14.17 9.75 -2.27
N SER A 73 -14.37 10.76 -3.12
CA SER A 73 -15.64 10.97 -3.84
C SER A 73 -16.06 9.78 -4.71
N LYS A 74 -15.13 8.84 -4.95
CA LYS A 74 -15.34 7.59 -5.66
C LYS A 74 -14.70 6.44 -4.87
N PHE A 75 -15.47 5.39 -4.63
CA PHE A 75 -14.96 4.16 -4.05
C PHE A 75 -13.97 3.51 -5.04
N LYS A 76 -12.69 3.42 -4.67
CA LYS A 76 -11.71 2.73 -5.51
C LYS A 76 -11.93 1.22 -5.37
N LEU A 77 -12.28 0.57 -6.48
CA LEU A 77 -12.49 -0.88 -6.56
C LEU A 77 -11.18 -1.69 -6.43
N TYR A 78 -10.03 -1.02 -6.61
CA TYR A 78 -8.68 -1.57 -6.53
C TYR A 78 -7.79 -0.68 -5.65
N ARG A 79 -6.75 -1.27 -5.07
CA ARG A 79 -5.77 -0.62 -4.18
C ARG A 79 -4.34 -1.05 -4.50
N CYS A 80 -4.15 -2.29 -4.93
CA CYS A 80 -2.92 -2.78 -5.54
C CYS A 80 -2.91 -2.47 -7.05
N ILE A 81 -1.75 -2.16 -7.61
CA ILE A 81 -1.56 -1.96 -9.05
C ILE A 81 -1.82 -3.24 -9.85
N ALA A 82 -1.49 -4.41 -9.29
CA ALA A 82 -1.76 -5.71 -9.90
C ALA A 82 -3.26 -5.94 -10.16
N ASP A 83 -4.12 -5.48 -9.24
CA ASP A 83 -5.60 -5.55 -9.35
C ASP A 83 -6.19 -4.41 -10.20
N ASN A 84 -5.39 -3.40 -10.57
CA ASN A 84 -5.83 -2.34 -11.46
C ASN A 84 -5.90 -2.86 -12.91
N LYS A 85 -7.11 -2.87 -13.48
CA LYS A 85 -7.35 -3.29 -14.88
C LYS A 85 -6.93 -2.24 -15.92
N LYS A 86 -6.44 -1.08 -15.49
CA LYS A 86 -6.09 0.06 -16.36
C LYS A 86 -4.60 0.41 -16.35
N SER A 87 -3.76 -0.43 -15.77
CA SER A 87 -2.32 -0.23 -15.74
C SER A 87 -1.60 -1.55 -15.99
N VAL A 88 -0.42 -1.42 -16.58
CA VAL A 88 0.55 -2.51 -16.79
C VAL A 88 1.94 -1.95 -16.54
N THR A 89 2.88 -2.83 -16.22
CA THR A 89 4.32 -2.52 -16.13
C THR A 89 4.98 -3.04 -17.39
N ILE A 90 5.70 -2.19 -18.11
CA ILE A 90 6.49 -2.59 -19.28
C ILE A 90 7.96 -2.60 -18.86
N LEU A 91 8.62 -3.74 -19.02
CA LEU A 91 10.03 -3.94 -18.66
C LEU A 91 10.94 -3.54 -19.83
N PRO A 92 12.23 -3.23 -19.57
CA PRO A 92 13.17 -2.81 -20.61
C PRO A 92 13.35 -3.84 -21.75
N ASN A 93 13.10 -5.12 -21.47
CA ASN A 93 13.18 -6.20 -22.45
C ASN A 93 11.88 -6.38 -23.27
N GLY A 94 10.87 -5.53 -23.08
CA GLY A 94 9.59 -5.61 -23.79
C GLY A 94 8.53 -6.49 -23.11
N GLN A 95 8.87 -7.20 -22.04
CA GLN A 95 7.91 -8.00 -21.29
C GLN A 95 6.91 -7.09 -20.56
N ILE A 96 5.65 -7.54 -20.49
CA ILE A 96 4.56 -6.85 -19.82
C ILE A 96 4.18 -7.62 -18.56
N GLY A 97 4.28 -6.98 -17.40
CA GLY A 97 3.76 -7.44 -16.10
C GLY A 97 2.59 -6.58 -15.63
N LEU A 98 1.98 -6.94 -14.48
CA LEU A 98 0.93 -6.13 -13.84
C LEU A 98 1.40 -5.38 -12.58
N CYS A 99 2.62 -5.64 -12.13
CA CYS A 99 3.21 -5.07 -10.92
C CYS A 99 4.73 -5.12 -11.03
N GLU A 100 5.42 -4.07 -10.60
CA GLU A 100 6.88 -3.97 -10.59
C GLU A 100 7.55 -4.96 -9.62
N HIS A 101 6.82 -5.46 -8.62
CA HIS A 101 7.33 -6.48 -7.69
C HIS A 101 7.47 -7.85 -8.34
N PHE A 102 6.92 -8.06 -9.54
CA PHE A 102 7.07 -9.27 -10.36
C PHE A 102 7.82 -8.90 -11.65
N SER A 103 9.00 -8.31 -11.50
CA SER A 103 9.85 -7.86 -12.62
C SER A 103 10.70 -8.99 -13.22
N GLU A 104 10.81 -10.11 -12.52
CA GLU A 104 11.64 -11.26 -12.92
C GLU A 104 10.79 -12.46 -13.41
N ASP A 105 9.49 -12.48 -13.09
CA ASP A 105 8.57 -13.56 -13.41
C ASP A 105 7.12 -13.06 -13.59
N HIS A 106 6.18 -13.99 -13.75
CA HIS A 106 4.74 -13.71 -13.84
C HIS A 106 4.33 -12.68 -14.92
N PHE A 107 5.01 -12.74 -16.08
CA PHE A 107 4.71 -11.89 -17.23
C PHE A 107 3.38 -12.27 -17.90
N VAL A 108 2.57 -11.27 -18.21
CA VAL A 108 1.26 -11.48 -18.84
C VAL A 108 1.30 -11.38 -20.36
N SER A 109 2.30 -10.72 -20.93
CA SER A 109 2.48 -10.57 -22.39
C SER A 109 3.88 -10.02 -22.75
N ASP A 110 4.07 -9.71 -24.02
CA ASP A 110 5.18 -8.93 -24.59
C ASP A 110 4.61 -7.78 -25.43
N ILE A 111 5.33 -6.65 -25.53
CA ILE A 111 4.90 -5.47 -26.30
C ILE A 111 4.73 -5.75 -27.80
N ASN A 112 5.41 -6.75 -28.34
CA ASN A 112 5.30 -7.15 -29.74
C ASN A 112 4.23 -8.21 -29.96
N SER A 113 3.61 -8.72 -28.89
CA SER A 113 2.54 -9.70 -28.98
C SER A 113 1.18 -9.04 -29.22
N PHE A 114 0.44 -9.58 -30.19
CA PHE A 114 -0.97 -9.23 -30.43
C PHE A 114 -1.94 -10.19 -29.73
N SER A 115 -1.43 -11.16 -28.96
CA SER A 115 -2.28 -12.08 -28.21
C SER A 115 -2.95 -11.38 -27.03
N VAL A 116 -4.07 -11.95 -26.58
CA VAL A 116 -4.61 -11.60 -25.26
C VAL A 116 -3.59 -11.95 -24.17
N PHE A 117 -3.70 -11.28 -23.03
CA PHE A 117 -2.84 -11.54 -21.87
C PHE A 117 -3.01 -12.97 -21.37
N ASN A 118 -1.93 -13.54 -20.87
CA ASN A 118 -1.93 -14.86 -20.24
C ASN A 118 -2.88 -14.86 -19.04
N ILE A 119 -4.01 -15.55 -19.19
CA ILE A 119 -5.09 -15.53 -18.20
C ILE A 119 -4.69 -16.19 -16.88
N ASN A 120 -3.78 -17.16 -16.91
CA ASN A 120 -3.32 -17.85 -15.71
C ASN A 120 -2.51 -16.89 -14.83
N GLU A 121 -1.62 -16.11 -15.45
CA GLU A 121 -0.82 -15.09 -14.78
C GLU A 121 -1.69 -13.94 -14.27
N VAL A 122 -2.62 -13.47 -15.10
CA VAL A 122 -3.60 -12.46 -14.69
C VAL A 122 -4.44 -12.95 -13.50
N SER A 123 -4.86 -14.21 -13.50
CA SER A 123 -5.63 -14.80 -12.40
C SER A 123 -4.78 -14.85 -11.14
N PHE A 124 -3.57 -15.42 -11.20
CA PHE A 124 -2.67 -15.50 -10.06
C PHE A 124 -2.43 -14.13 -9.40
N LEU A 125 -2.16 -13.10 -10.22
CA LEU A 125 -1.88 -11.75 -9.74
C LEU A 125 -3.12 -11.01 -9.20
N ARG A 126 -4.34 -11.49 -9.49
CA ARG A 126 -5.61 -10.82 -9.13
C ARG A 126 -6.52 -11.64 -8.23
N THR A 127 -6.16 -12.88 -7.89
CA THR A 127 -6.96 -13.71 -6.97
C THR A 127 -7.07 -13.01 -5.62
N ARG A 128 -8.30 -12.66 -5.24
CA ARG A 128 -8.61 -12.07 -3.94
C ARG A 128 -8.81 -13.17 -2.91
N LEU A 129 -8.22 -12.98 -1.74
CA LEU A 129 -8.36 -13.90 -0.63
C LEU A 129 -9.62 -13.60 0.19
N PRO A 130 -10.23 -14.62 0.79
CA PRO A 130 -11.34 -14.45 1.71
C PRO A 130 -10.99 -13.51 2.87
N LYS A 131 -12.01 -12.80 3.35
CA LYS A 131 -11.93 -11.96 4.55
C LYS A 131 -11.62 -12.83 5.78
N PHE A 132 -10.65 -12.43 6.59
CA PHE A 132 -10.42 -13.05 7.89
C PHE A 132 -11.43 -12.56 8.93
N LYS A 133 -11.64 -13.34 9.99
CA LYS A 133 -12.56 -12.97 11.08
C LYS A 133 -12.23 -11.60 11.68
N MET A 134 -10.95 -11.32 11.90
CA MET A 134 -10.44 -10.04 12.44
C MET A 134 -10.73 -8.83 11.53
N CYS A 135 -10.84 -9.03 10.21
CA CYS A 135 -11.10 -7.94 9.27
C CYS A 135 -12.48 -7.29 9.48
N SER A 136 -13.42 -7.97 10.15
CA SER A 136 -14.76 -7.41 10.42
C SER A 136 -14.75 -6.15 11.26
N ASN A 137 -13.73 -5.99 12.12
CA ASN A 137 -13.61 -4.86 13.03
C ASN A 137 -12.44 -3.94 12.64
N CYS A 138 -11.82 -4.15 11.48
CA CYS A 138 -10.65 -3.39 11.04
C CYS A 138 -11.09 -2.14 10.27
N SER A 139 -10.78 -0.96 10.79
CA SER A 139 -11.05 0.35 10.16
C SER A 139 -10.39 0.50 8.79
N TYR A 140 -9.28 -0.21 8.56
CA TYR A 140 -8.56 -0.23 7.29
C TYR A 140 -9.12 -1.21 6.26
N TYR A 141 -10.05 -2.10 6.63
CA TYR A 141 -10.58 -3.11 5.71
C TYR A 141 -11.15 -2.55 4.40
N PRO A 142 -11.90 -1.43 4.37
CA PRO A 142 -12.38 -0.82 3.12
C PRO A 142 -11.25 -0.36 2.17
N PHE A 143 -10.03 -0.24 2.70
CA PHE A 143 -8.83 0.18 1.98
C PHE A 143 -7.83 -0.98 1.78
N CYS A 144 -8.14 -2.17 2.30
CA CYS A 144 -7.29 -3.36 2.23
C CYS A 144 -7.78 -4.27 1.09
N ILE A 145 -6.88 -4.60 0.16
CA ILE A 145 -7.13 -5.65 -0.84
C ILE A 145 -6.08 -6.73 -0.62
N ARG A 146 -6.57 -7.92 -0.27
CA ARG A 146 -5.72 -9.09 -0.01
C ARG A 146 -5.66 -9.92 -1.28
N LEU A 147 -4.57 -9.79 -2.02
CA LEU A 147 -4.28 -10.63 -3.18
C LEU A 147 -3.41 -11.80 -2.77
N GLU A 148 -3.63 -12.95 -3.38
CA GLU A 148 -2.84 -14.16 -3.14
C GLU A 148 -1.34 -13.94 -3.43
N CYS A 149 -1.03 -13.24 -4.52
CA CYS A 149 0.34 -12.93 -4.94
C CYS A 149 1.12 -12.12 -3.89
N VAL A 150 0.46 -11.21 -3.17
CA VAL A 150 1.06 -10.37 -2.12
C VAL A 150 1.43 -11.19 -0.88
N LEU A 151 0.65 -12.22 -0.54
CA LEU A 151 1.03 -13.13 0.55
C LEU A 151 2.25 -13.98 0.19
N LYS A 152 2.30 -14.47 -1.05
CA LYS A 152 3.38 -15.36 -1.51
C LYS A 152 4.74 -14.64 -1.61
N GLN A 153 4.74 -13.32 -1.76
CA GLN A 153 5.95 -12.49 -1.67
C GLN A 153 6.36 -12.12 -0.24
N GLY A 154 5.68 -12.64 0.79
CA GLY A 154 6.00 -12.32 2.20
C GLY A 154 5.55 -10.92 2.64
N LEU A 155 4.78 -10.20 1.81
CA LEU A 155 4.35 -8.81 2.08
C LEU A 155 3.11 -8.71 2.98
N VAL A 156 2.46 -9.83 3.31
CA VAL A 156 1.43 -9.88 4.35
C VAL A 156 1.58 -11.18 5.15
N LEU A 157 1.93 -11.04 6.43
CA LEU A 157 2.04 -12.16 7.36
C LEU A 157 0.69 -12.87 7.50
N MET A 158 0.72 -14.19 7.34
CA MET A 158 -0.40 -15.09 7.63
C MET A 158 -0.31 -15.50 9.10
N ASN A 159 -1.28 -15.06 9.91
CA ASN A 159 -2.18 -15.90 10.73
C ASN A 159 -3.25 -15.03 11.40
#